data_AF-A0A6L9L967-F1
#
_entry.id   AF-A0A6L9L967-F1
#
_cell.length_a   1.000
_cell.length_b   1.000
_cell.length_c   1.000
_cell.angle_alpha   90.00
_cell.angle_beta   90.00
_cell.angle_gamma   90.00
#
_symmetry.space_group_name_H-M   'P 1'
#
loop_
_entity.id
_entity.type
_entity.pdbx_description
1 polymer ?
#
loop_
_entity_poly.entity_id
_entity_poly.type
_entity_poly.pdbx_seq_one_letter_code
_entity_poly.pdbx_strand_id
1 'polypeptide(L)'
;MNPSIDQIKEAIGDMFFRQPPPVKRTYSNGVDPFCKCCNKDTFDDNRDYYMVRDEVWFQIMPTKKGMLCMDCLETKLGRKLTAADLTLCPLNMDPLPIGNQYTRQLLLDSGVILPDGAVILAEYEKLFIHG
;
A
#
# COMPACT_ATOMS: atom_id res chain seq x y z
N MET A 1 2.07 -6.12 42.29
CA MET A 1 0.83 -5.55 41.73
C MET A 1 0.82 -5.87 40.25
N ASN A 2 -0.19 -6.59 39.77
CA ASN A 2 -0.33 -6.89 38.35
C ASN A 2 -0.92 -5.67 37.63
N PRO A 3 -0.41 -5.30 36.44
CA PRO A 3 -0.94 -4.16 35.68
C PRO A 3 -2.38 -4.43 35.24
N SER A 4 -3.19 -3.37 35.16
CA SER A 4 -4.56 -3.45 34.64
C SER A 4 -4.55 -3.71 33.13
N ILE A 5 -5.66 -4.22 32.61
CA ILE A 5 -5.85 -4.43 31.17
C ILE A 5 -5.62 -3.14 30.37
N ASP A 6 -5.99 -1.98 30.92
CA ASP A 6 -5.83 -0.70 30.24
C ASP A 6 -4.36 -0.28 30.17
N GLN A 7 -3.57 -0.55 31.22
CA GLN A 7 -2.12 -0.34 31.22
C GLN A 7 -1.40 -1.26 30.21
N ILE A 8 -1.91 -2.48 30.03
CA ILE A 8 -1.39 -3.42 29.03
C ILE A 8 -1.74 -2.93 27.61
N LYS A 9 -2.95 -2.42 27.38
CA LYS A 9 -3.38 -1.87 26.07
C LYS A 9 -2.60 -0.62 25.69
N GLU A 10 -2.33 0.27 26.64
CA GLU A 10 -1.53 1.47 26.44
C GLU A 10 -0.08 1.10 26.08
N ALA A 11 0.52 0.16 26.82
CA ALA A 11 1.88 -0.32 26.55
C ALA A 11 2.00 -1.08 25.22
N ILE A 12 1.00 -1.91 24.86
CA ILE A 12 0.97 -2.61 23.56
C ILE A 12 0.75 -1.61 22.42
N GLY A 13 -0.14 -0.62 22.60
CA GLY A 13 -0.32 0.47 21.64
C GLY A 13 1.01 1.16 21.36
N ASP A 14 1.73 1.56 22.41
CA ASP A 14 3.06 2.17 22.31
C ASP A 14 4.10 1.29 21.59
N MET A 15 4.04 -0.04 21.75
CA MET A 15 4.96 -0.96 21.07
C MET A 15 4.68 -1.10 19.57
N PHE A 16 3.43 -0.96 19.12
CA PHE A 16 3.07 -1.01 17.70
C PHE A 16 3.15 0.35 16.99
N PHE A 17 3.05 1.47 17.74
CA PHE A 17 3.10 2.83 17.16
C PHE A 17 4.45 3.53 17.26
N ARG A 18 5.43 2.97 17.98
CA ARG A 18 6.83 3.43 17.88
C ARG A 18 7.37 3.05 16.52
N GLN A 19 7.32 3.98 15.56
CA GLN A 19 8.14 3.87 14.37
C GLN A 19 9.59 3.68 14.82
N PRO A 20 10.30 2.64 14.36
CA PRO A 20 11.73 2.54 14.61
C PRO A 20 12.39 3.83 14.10
N PRO A 21 13.45 4.33 14.75
CA PRO A 21 14.18 5.49 14.25
C PRO A 21 14.52 5.25 12.77
N PRO A 22 14.53 6.28 11.92
CA PRO A 22 14.79 6.13 10.48
C PRO A 22 16.16 5.47 10.31
N VAL A 23 16.17 4.16 10.14
CA VAL A 23 17.37 3.40 9.79
C VAL A 23 17.63 3.81 8.35
N LYS A 24 18.76 4.49 8.09
CA LYS A 24 19.22 4.69 6.71
C LYS A 24 19.40 3.30 6.08
N ARG A 25 18.37 2.80 5.41
CA ARG A 25 18.38 1.48 4.80
C ARG A 25 19.39 1.54 3.66
N THR A 26 20.39 0.67 3.71
CA THR A 26 21.28 0.45 2.58
C THR A 26 20.57 -0.54 1.66
N TYR A 27 19.98 -0.05 0.58
CA TYR A 27 19.28 -0.89 -0.39
C TYR A 27 20.31 -1.64 -1.24
N SER A 28 20.71 -2.82 -0.80
CA SER A 28 21.75 -3.66 -1.42
C SER A 28 21.40 -4.20 -2.81
N ASN A 29 20.17 -3.98 -3.29
CA ASN A 29 19.60 -4.73 -4.43
C ASN A 29 19.41 -3.91 -5.72
N GLY A 30 19.99 -2.70 -5.82
CA GLY A 30 19.90 -1.88 -7.03
C GLY A 30 18.50 -1.32 -7.36
N VAL A 31 17.55 -1.49 -6.43
CA VAL A 31 16.23 -0.85 -6.50
C VAL A 31 16.36 0.53 -5.89
N ASP A 32 16.01 1.56 -6.65
CA ASP A 32 15.92 2.93 -6.14
C ASP A 32 14.59 3.09 -5.37
N PRO A 33 14.63 3.20 -4.04
CA PRO A 33 13.45 3.30 -3.18
C PRO A 33 12.82 4.71 -3.21
N PHE A 34 13.48 5.67 -3.85
CA PHE A 34 13.10 7.07 -3.72
C PHE A 34 12.03 7.42 -4.74
N CYS A 35 11.02 8.15 -4.27
CA CYS A 35 10.00 8.74 -5.10
C CYS A 35 10.66 9.60 -6.18
N LYS A 36 10.37 9.31 -7.46
CA LYS A 36 10.93 10.03 -8.61
C LYS A 36 10.50 11.49 -8.75
N CYS A 37 9.63 11.99 -7.86
CA CYS A 37 9.17 13.38 -7.86
C CYS A 37 9.74 14.18 -6.68
N CYS A 38 9.58 13.67 -5.46
CA CYS A 38 9.93 14.41 -4.24
C CYS A 38 11.12 13.80 -3.48
N ASN A 39 11.70 12.70 -3.97
CA ASN A 39 12.84 12.00 -3.37
C ASN A 39 12.59 11.46 -1.94
N LYS A 40 11.33 11.38 -1.48
CA LYS A 40 10.92 10.66 -0.27
C LYS A 40 11.22 9.17 -0.44
N ASP A 41 11.74 8.52 0.61
CA ASP A 41 11.86 7.06 0.65
C ASP A 41 10.46 6.43 0.75
N THR A 42 10.07 5.62 -0.23
CA THR A 42 8.74 5.01 -0.27
C THR A 42 8.59 3.82 0.68
N PHE A 43 9.65 3.37 1.35
CA PHE A 43 9.59 2.32 2.38
C PHE A 43 9.42 2.86 3.80
N ASP A 44 9.50 4.18 4.00
CA ASP A 44 9.30 4.81 5.31
C ASP A 44 7.81 4.87 5.71
N ASP A 45 6.91 4.77 4.72
CA ASP A 45 5.47 4.86 4.91
C ASP A 45 4.78 3.72 4.15
N ASN A 46 4.03 2.87 4.84
CA ASN A 46 3.30 1.76 4.22
C ASN A 46 2.27 2.25 3.19
N ARG A 47 1.83 3.51 3.26
CA ARG A 47 0.96 4.12 2.25
C ARG A 47 1.66 4.31 0.90
N ASP A 48 2.98 4.35 0.87
CA ASP A 48 3.78 4.58 -0.35
C ASP A 48 4.24 3.28 -1.04
N TYR A 49 3.87 2.12 -0.49
CA TYR A 49 4.15 0.82 -1.08
C TYR A 49 2.85 0.18 -1.58
N TYR A 50 2.63 0.22 -2.90
CA TYR A 50 1.39 -0.22 -3.54
C TYR A 50 1.64 -0.63 -5.00
N MET A 51 0.61 -1.18 -5.64
CA MET A 51 0.66 -1.52 -7.08
C MET A 51 -0.59 -1.00 -7.80
N VAL A 52 -0.45 0.00 -8.66
CA VAL A 52 -1.52 0.35 -9.61
C VAL A 52 -1.48 -0.56 -10.84
N ARG A 53 -2.52 -0.53 -11.67
CA ARG A 53 -2.49 -1.20 -12.97
C ARG A 53 -1.47 -0.55 -13.90
N ASP A 54 -0.91 -1.32 -14.82
CA ASP A 54 0.10 -0.84 -15.78
C ASP A 54 -0.46 0.35 -16.59
N GLU A 55 -1.73 0.34 -17.00
CA GLU A 55 -2.33 1.42 -17.79
C GLU A 55 -2.42 2.74 -17.01
N VAL A 56 -2.64 2.67 -15.69
CA VAL A 56 -2.66 3.85 -14.81
C VAL A 56 -1.24 4.37 -14.61
N TRP A 57 -0.27 3.47 -14.42
CA TRP A 57 1.14 3.85 -14.27
C TRP A 57 1.68 4.55 -15.53
N PHE A 58 1.42 3.99 -16.71
CA PHE A 58 1.92 4.53 -17.98
C PHE A 58 1.27 5.85 -18.40
N GLN A 59 0.15 6.27 -17.78
CA GLN A 59 -0.41 7.61 -17.99
C GLN A 59 0.50 8.72 -17.45
N ILE A 60 1.29 8.43 -16.41
CA ILE A 60 2.03 9.44 -15.64
C ILE A 60 3.54 9.19 -15.59
N MET A 61 3.99 7.99 -15.95
CA MET A 61 5.39 7.59 -15.94
C MET A 61 5.80 6.99 -17.29
N PRO A 62 6.94 7.42 -17.88
CA PRO A 62 7.37 6.97 -19.21
C PRO A 62 7.96 5.56 -19.22
N THR A 63 8.24 4.97 -18.05
CA THR A 63 8.85 3.63 -17.94
C THR A 63 8.17 2.84 -16.84
N LYS A 64 8.22 1.50 -16.92
CA LYS A 64 7.73 0.59 -15.87
C LYS A 64 8.59 0.60 -14.59
N LYS A 65 9.75 1.26 -14.59
CA LYS A 65 10.69 1.25 -13.46
C LYS A 65 10.54 2.51 -12.59
N GLY A 66 10.76 2.33 -11.29
CA GLY A 66 10.81 3.41 -10.31
C GLY A 66 9.65 3.34 -9.30
N MET A 67 9.68 4.26 -8.34
CA MET A 67 8.69 4.38 -7.28
C MET A 67 8.12 5.81 -7.25
N LEU A 68 6.86 5.95 -6.84
CA LEU A 68 6.24 7.22 -6.50
C LEU A 68 5.55 7.09 -5.16
N CYS A 69 5.73 8.07 -4.26
CA CYS A 69 4.85 8.15 -3.10
C CYS A 69 3.42 8.41 -3.55
N MET A 70 2.45 8.01 -2.72
CA MET A 70 1.02 8.08 -3.02
C MET A 70 0.60 9.51 -3.37
N ASP A 71 1.10 10.51 -2.64
CA ASP A 71 0.73 11.91 -2.89
C ASP A 71 1.22 12.40 -4.25
N CYS A 72 2.44 12.01 -4.67
CA CYS A 72 2.98 12.37 -5.98
C CYS A 72 2.26 11.63 -7.11
N LEU A 73 1.84 10.39 -6.88
CA LEU A 73 1.03 9.63 -7.82
C LEU A 73 -0.33 10.32 -8.06
N GLU A 74 -1.08 10.60 -7.01
CA GLU A 74 -2.40 11.24 -7.10
C GLU A 74 -2.31 12.67 -7.67
N THR A 75 -1.23 13.40 -7.32
CA THR A 75 -0.97 14.73 -7.89
C THR A 75 -0.72 14.65 -9.39
N LYS A 76 0.10 13.70 -9.85
CA LYS A 76 0.35 13.52 -11.29
C LYS A 76 -0.87 13.01 -12.05
N LEU A 77 -1.66 12.14 -11.43
CA LEU A 77 -2.91 11.64 -11.99
C LEU A 77 -3.99 12.72 -12.04
N GLY A 78 -3.87 13.78 -11.23
CA GLY A 78 -4.83 14.87 -11.12
C GLY A 78 -6.11 14.51 -10.35
N ARG A 79 -6.13 13.34 -9.69
CA ARG A 79 -7.26 12.85 -8.89
C ARG A 79 -6.80 11.83 -7.85
N LYS A 80 -7.67 11.57 -6.87
CA LYS A 80 -7.50 10.45 -5.92
C LYS A 80 -7.62 9.09 -6.62
N LEU A 81 -6.93 8.10 -6.07
CA LEU A 81 -7.07 6.72 -6.54
C LEU A 81 -8.47 6.18 -6.26
N THR A 82 -8.90 5.28 -7.14
CA THR A 82 -10.10 4.47 -6.99
C THR A 82 -9.72 2.99 -6.99
N ALA A 83 -10.62 2.13 -6.51
CA ALA A 83 -10.40 0.68 -6.52
C ALA A 83 -10.06 0.14 -7.91
N ALA A 84 -10.67 0.72 -8.95
CA ALA A 84 -10.39 0.33 -10.33
C ALA A 84 -8.91 0.53 -10.67
N ASP A 85 -8.23 1.54 -10.14
CA ASP A 85 -6.84 1.82 -10.50
C ASP A 85 -5.82 0.82 -9.95
N LEU A 86 -6.24 -0.04 -9.03
CA LEU A 86 -5.38 -0.91 -8.26
C LEU A 86 -5.24 -2.29 -8.91
N THR A 87 -4.03 -2.85 -8.83
CA THR A 87 -3.80 -4.26 -9.14
C THR A 87 -4.24 -5.11 -7.94
N LEU A 88 -5.04 -6.14 -8.17
CA LEU A 88 -5.47 -7.08 -7.12
C LEU A 88 -4.32 -8.03 -6.76
N CYS A 89 -3.45 -7.54 -5.88
CA CYS A 89 -2.28 -8.26 -5.38
C CYS A 89 -2.17 -8.12 -3.86
N PRO A 90 -1.40 -8.99 -3.17
CA PRO A 90 -1.26 -8.94 -1.72
C PRO A 90 -0.88 -7.57 -1.18
N LEU A 91 -0.02 -6.80 -1.87
CA LEU A 91 0.39 -5.46 -1.44
C LEU A 91 -0.79 -4.51 -1.17
N ASN A 92 -1.84 -4.61 -1.99
CA ASN A 92 -3.01 -3.76 -1.88
C ASN A 92 -4.14 -4.38 -1.04
N MET A 93 -4.11 -5.70 -0.80
CA MET A 93 -5.22 -6.45 -0.19
C MET A 93 -4.92 -6.95 1.23
N ASP A 94 -3.64 -7.06 1.60
CA ASP A 94 -3.20 -7.67 2.86
C ASP A 94 -3.87 -7.00 4.06
N PRO A 95 -4.66 -7.74 4.87
CA PRO A 95 -5.32 -7.20 6.05
C PRO A 95 -4.35 -6.84 7.19
N LEU A 96 -3.11 -7.33 7.14
CA LEU A 96 -2.12 -7.04 8.17
C LEU A 96 -1.63 -5.58 8.08
N PRO A 97 -1.13 -5.00 9.19
CA PRO A 97 -0.60 -3.62 9.21
C PRO A 97 0.61 -3.39 8.28
N ILE A 98 1.19 -4.47 7.74
CA ILE A 98 2.28 -4.44 6.77
C ILE A 98 1.80 -4.08 5.35
N GLY A 99 0.52 -4.27 5.05
CA GLY A 99 -0.09 -3.92 3.78
C GLY A 99 -0.48 -2.44 3.71
N ASN A 100 -0.79 -1.96 2.50
CA ASN A 100 -1.24 -0.59 2.31
C ASN A 100 -2.72 -0.45 2.67
N GLN A 101 -2.97 0.05 3.88
CA GLN A 101 -4.32 0.21 4.43
C GLN A 101 -5.19 1.17 3.59
N TYR A 102 -4.59 2.18 2.94
CA TYR A 102 -5.33 3.11 2.09
C TYR A 102 -5.88 2.41 0.85
N THR A 103 -5.03 1.69 0.10
CA THR A 103 -5.48 0.94 -1.08
C THR A 103 -6.45 -0.17 -0.72
N ARG A 104 -6.24 -0.81 0.44
CA ARG A 104 -7.14 -1.84 0.93
C ARG A 104 -8.53 -1.28 1.21
N GLN A 105 -8.62 -0.11 1.84
CA GLN A 105 -9.89 0.54 2.12
C GLN A 105 -10.64 0.88 0.82
N LEU A 106 -9.95 1.36 -0.22
CA LEU A 106 -10.56 1.59 -1.53
C LEU A 106 -11.19 0.31 -2.10
N LEU A 107 -10.47 -0.82 -2.00
CA LEU A 107 -10.96 -2.11 -2.47
C LEU A 107 -12.17 -2.61 -1.65
N LEU A 108 -12.16 -2.43 -0.33
CA LEU A 108 -13.30 -2.75 0.53
C LEU A 108 -14.53 -1.90 0.20
N ASP A 109 -14.35 -0.59 0.08
CA ASP A 109 -15.45 0.36 -0.18
C ASP A 109 -16.11 0.11 -1.55
N SER A 110 -15.33 -0.40 -2.51
CA SER A 110 -15.83 -0.80 -3.83
C SER A 110 -16.51 -2.16 -3.86
N GLY A 111 -16.41 -2.94 -2.79
CA GLY A 111 -16.91 -4.32 -2.74
C GLY A 111 -16.12 -5.30 -3.60
N VAL A 112 -14.87 -4.99 -3.97
CA VAL A 112 -14.01 -5.90 -4.77
C VAL A 112 -13.43 -7.01 -3.88
N ILE A 113 -13.17 -6.70 -2.62
CA ILE A 113 -12.69 -7.66 -1.61
C ILE A 113 -13.60 -7.66 -0.38
N LEU A 114 -13.63 -8.79 0.32
CA LEU A 114 -14.31 -8.96 1.60
C LEU A 114 -13.40 -8.54 2.78
N PRO A 115 -13.96 -8.30 3.99
CA PRO A 115 -13.20 -7.89 5.16
C PRO A 115 -12.08 -8.85 5.58
N ASP A 116 -12.19 -10.14 5.25
CA ASP A 116 -11.18 -11.18 5.49
C ASP A 116 -10.08 -11.23 4.41
N GLY A 117 -10.17 -10.37 3.39
CA GLY A 117 -9.22 -10.30 2.27
C GLY A 117 -9.55 -11.24 1.12
N ALA A 118 -10.67 -11.99 1.18
CA ALA A 118 -11.11 -12.80 0.04
C ALA A 118 -11.57 -11.89 -1.11
N VAL A 119 -11.07 -12.15 -2.32
CA VAL A 119 -11.56 -11.51 -3.55
C VAL A 119 -12.92 -12.11 -3.88
N ILE A 120 -13.91 -11.28 -4.22
CA ILE A 120 -15.23 -11.80 -4.63
C ILE A 120 -15.04 -12.62 -5.92
N LEU A 121 -15.65 -13.82 -5.99
CA LEU A 121 -15.47 -14.77 -7.09
C LEU A 121 -15.64 -14.13 -8.49
N ALA A 122 -16.58 -13.20 -8.65
CA ALA A 122 -16.81 -12.47 -9.90
C ALA A 122 -15.60 -11.64 -10.38
N GLU A 123 -14.75 -11.17 -9.47
CA GLU A 123 -13.49 -10.49 -9.80
C GLU A 123 -12.34 -11.49 -9.99
N TYR A 124 -12.38 -12.63 -9.29
CA TYR A 124 -11.43 -13.73 -9.49
C TYR A 124 -11.52 -14.31 -10.92
N GLU A 125 -12.73 -14.49 -11.46
CA GLU A 125 -12.93 -14.99 -12.83
C GLU A 125 -12.35 -14.04 -13.89
N LYS A 126 -12.45 -12.71 -13.66
CA LYS A 126 -11.86 -11.70 -14.56
C LYS A 126 -10.33 -11.67 -14.53
N LEU A 127 -9.72 -11.99 -13.37
CA LEU A 127 -8.27 -12.03 -13.20
C LEU A 127 -7.62 -13.31 -13.73
N PHE A 128 -8.33 -14.45 -13.69
CA PHE A 128 -7.70 -15.77 -13.87
C PHE A 128 -8.29 -16.65 -14.97
N ILE A 129 -9.47 -16.33 -15.55
CA ILE A 129 -10.11 -17.20 -16.58
C ILE A 129 -10.01 -16.62 -18.00
N HIS A 130 -9.73 -15.32 -18.17
CA HIS A 130 -9.64 -14.66 -19.48
C HIS A 130 -8.31 -13.91 -19.74
N GLY A 131 -7.22 -14.34 -19.12
CA GLY A 131 -5.86 -13.88 -19.42
C GLY A 131 -5.21 -14.62 -20.58
#